data_AF-A0A166MHW6-F1
#
_entry.id   AF-A0A166MHW6-F1
#
_cell.length_a   1.000
_cell.length_b   1.000
_cell.length_c   1.000
_cell.angle_alpha   90.00
_cell.angle_beta   90.00
_cell.angle_gamma   90.00
#
_symmetry.space_group_name_H-M   'P 1'
#
loop_
_entity.id
_entity.type
_entity.pdbx_description
1 polymer ?
#
loop_
_entity_poly.entity_id
_entity_poly.type
_entity_poly.pdbx_seq_one_letter_code
_entity_poly.pdbx_strand_id
1 'polypeptide(L)'
;DDFFAGAANSSPCPHDVPRSIPEAQRGTDAHLWEAALQEELDALRANDVYKEVPIPAGVKPVTSKPVMCIKFDADGNIERFKLRIVA
;
A
#
# COMPACT_ATOMS: atom_id res chain seq x y z
N ASP A 1 16.97 -23.03 -24.89
CA ASP A 1 17.19 -21.62 -24.60
C ASP A 1 16.39 -21.32 -23.34
N ASP A 2 17.14 -21.00 -22.30
CA ASP A 2 16.72 -20.95 -20.91
C ASP A 2 16.09 -19.58 -20.62
N PHE A 3 14.81 -19.53 -20.24
CA PHE A 3 14.25 -18.32 -19.63
C PHE A 3 13.50 -18.72 -18.36
N PHE A 4 14.26 -19.02 -17.31
CA PHE A 4 13.82 -18.79 -15.94
C PHE A 4 13.58 -17.29 -15.73
N ALA A 5 12.43 -16.78 -16.19
CA ALA A 5 11.90 -15.51 -15.70
C ALA A 5 11.13 -15.80 -14.41
N GLY A 6 11.80 -15.62 -13.27
CA GLY A 6 11.10 -15.51 -11.99
C GLY A 6 9.97 -14.49 -12.14
N ALA A 7 8.76 -14.88 -11.74
CA ALA A 7 7.56 -14.07 -11.80
C ALA A 7 7.76 -12.75 -11.04
N ALA A 8 8.27 -11.73 -11.73
CA ALA A 8 8.16 -10.37 -11.29
C ALA A 8 6.67 -10.03 -11.38
N ASN A 9 6.02 -10.07 -10.21
CA ASN A 9 4.62 -9.69 -9.99
C ASN A 9 4.43 -8.17 -10.23
N SER A 10 4.84 -7.69 -11.39
CA SER A 10 4.63 -6.32 -11.88
C SER A 10 3.26 -6.29 -12.54
N SER A 11 2.20 -6.44 -11.74
CA SER A 11 0.88 -6.02 -12.19
C SER A 11 0.99 -4.53 -12.54
N PRO A 12 0.76 -4.10 -13.80
CA PRO A 12 0.68 -2.67 -14.09
C PRO A 12 -0.47 -2.14 -13.25
N CYS A 13 -0.17 -1.30 -12.27
CA CYS A 13 -1.21 -0.60 -11.55
C CYS A 13 -1.94 0.29 -12.57
N PRO A 14 -3.22 0.04 -12.88
CA PRO A 14 -3.94 0.87 -13.83
C PRO A 14 -4.04 2.29 -13.27
N HIS A 15 -4.22 3.27 -14.16
CA HIS A 15 -4.31 4.71 -13.86
C HIS A 15 -5.36 5.13 -12.80
N ASP A 16 -6.15 4.17 -12.29
CA ASP A 16 -7.24 4.36 -11.33
C ASP A 16 -6.83 4.09 -9.87
N VAL A 17 -5.60 3.61 -9.62
CA VAL A 17 -5.15 3.47 -8.23
C VAL A 17 -4.87 4.86 -7.62
N PRO A 18 -5.46 5.15 -6.44
CA PRO A 18 -5.16 6.38 -5.73
C PRO A 18 -3.67 6.40 -5.38
N ARG A 19 -3.04 7.58 -5.49
CA ARG A 19 -1.61 7.75 -5.17
C ARG A 19 -1.38 8.23 -3.74
N SER A 20 -2.46 8.63 -3.06
CA SER A 20 -2.45 9.03 -1.66
C SER A 20 -3.59 8.39 -0.87
N ILE A 21 -3.36 8.07 0.41
CA ILE A 21 -4.42 7.60 1.33
C ILE A 21 -5.66 8.50 1.34
N PRO A 22 -5.55 9.84 1.44
CA PRO A 22 -6.73 10.71 1.40
C PRO A 22 -7.49 10.65 0.06
N GLU A 23 -6.83 10.30 -1.04
CA GLU A 23 -7.49 10.09 -2.33
C GLU A 23 -8.23 8.75 -2.33
N ALA A 24 -7.61 7.70 -1.78
CA ALA A 24 -8.19 6.39 -1.59
C ALA A 24 -9.44 6.41 -0.71
N GLN A 25 -9.41 7.19 0.38
CA GLN A 25 -10.52 7.39 1.31
C GLN A 25 -11.68 8.22 0.74
N ARG A 26 -11.47 8.95 -0.36
CA ARG A 26 -12.52 9.72 -1.04
C ARG A 26 -13.21 8.91 -2.14
N GLY A 27 -12.61 7.78 -2.56
CA GLY A 27 -13.19 6.89 -3.54
C GLY A 27 -14.33 6.04 -2.98
N THR A 28 -15.04 5.36 -3.88
CA THR A 28 -16.10 4.40 -3.53
C THR A 28 -15.56 3.21 -2.72
N ASP A 29 -14.30 2.85 -2.96
CA ASP A 29 -13.59 1.74 -2.33
C ASP A 29 -12.86 2.13 -1.03
N ALA A 30 -13.20 3.29 -0.44
CA ALA A 30 -12.55 3.81 0.77
C ALA A 30 -12.44 2.80 1.90
N HIS A 31 -13.50 2.01 2.12
CA HIS A 31 -13.56 0.97 3.15
C HIS A 31 -12.54 -0.16 2.91
N LEU A 32 -12.28 -0.53 1.65
CA LEU A 32 -11.31 -1.57 1.29
C LEU A 32 -9.87 -1.06 1.47
N TRP A 33 -9.63 0.21 1.11
CA TRP A 33 -8.36 0.86 1.36
C TRP A 33 -8.07 1.07 2.84
N GLU A 34 -9.08 1.40 3.64
CA GLU A 34 -8.96 1.52 5.09
C GLU A 34 -8.62 0.19 5.75
N ALA A 35 -9.27 -0.91 5.33
CA ALA A 35 -8.93 -2.24 5.80
C ALA A 35 -7.49 -2.63 5.44
N ALA A 36 -7.05 -2.36 4.20
CA ALA A 36 -5.67 -2.62 3.78
C ALA A 36 -4.64 -1.77 4.54
N LEU A 37 -4.97 -0.51 4.85
CA LEU A 37 -4.15 0.36 5.68
C LEU A 37 -4.04 -0.18 7.10
N GLN A 38 -5.15 -0.61 7.69
CA GLN A 38 -5.18 -1.15 9.04
C GLN A 38 -4.38 -2.45 9.14
N GLU A 39 -4.46 -3.32 8.14
CA GLU A 39 -3.65 -4.55 8.03
C GLU A 39 -2.15 -4.23 7.99
N GLU A 40 -1.73 -3.23 7.19
CA GLU A 40 -0.32 -2.81 7.14
C GLU A 40 0.14 -2.15 8.46
N LEU A 41 -0.70 -1.32 9.09
CA LEU A 41 -0.39 -0.72 10.39
C LEU A 41 -0.26 -1.78 11.48
N ASP A 42 -1.14 -2.78 11.49
CA ASP A 42 -1.07 -3.91 12.41
C ASP A 42 0.20 -4.74 12.16
N ALA A 43 0.54 -5.01 10.90
CA ALA A 43 1.78 -5.68 10.55
C ALA A 43 3.02 -4.89 11.00
N LEU A 44 3.05 -3.56 10.84
CA LEU A 44 4.14 -2.71 11.33
C LEU A 44 4.27 -2.75 12.85
N ARG A 45 3.15 -2.76 13.57
CA ARG A 45 3.09 -2.92 15.03
C ARG A 45 3.58 -4.30 15.47
N ALA A 46 3.12 -5.36 14.81
CA ALA A 46 3.49 -6.74 15.11
C ALA A 46 4.98 -7.01 14.86
N ASN A 47 5.58 -6.36 13.86
CA ASN A 47 7.00 -6.49 13.56
C ASN A 47 7.90 -5.59 14.43
N ASP A 48 7.35 -4.76 15.33
CA ASP A 48 8.08 -3.78 16.19
C ASP A 48 9.03 -2.84 15.41
N VAL A 49 8.81 -2.69 14.09
CA VAL A 49 9.68 -1.88 13.21
C VAL A 49 9.29 -0.41 13.18
N TYR A 50 8.13 -0.05 13.71
CA TYR A 50 7.64 1.31 13.76
C TYR A 50 7.20 1.70 15.17
N LYS A 51 7.72 2.83 15.66
CA LYS A 51 7.26 3.46 16.89
C LYS A 51 6.62 4.80 16.54
N GLU A 52 5.35 4.93 16.89
CA GLU A 52 4.62 6.20 16.88
C GLU A 52 5.29 7.13 17.91
N VAL A 53 6.17 8.01 17.44
CA VAL A 53 6.83 9.04 18.26
C VAL A 53 6.27 10.41 17.88
N PRO A 54 5.94 11.27 18.86
CA PRO A 54 5.59 12.65 18.56
C PRO A 54 6.78 13.32 17.88
N ILE A 55 6.52 14.05 16.79
CA ILE A 55 7.57 14.72 16.02
C ILE A 55 8.30 15.70 16.95
N PRO A 56 9.60 15.50 17.24
CA PRO A 56 10.33 16.41 18.10
C PRO A 56 10.46 17.77 17.42
N ALA A 57 10.32 18.85 18.19
CA ALA A 57 10.38 20.21 17.67
C ALA A 57 11.70 20.46 16.92
N GLY A 58 11.61 20.88 15.66
CA GLY A 58 12.78 21.18 14.81
C GLY A 58 13.29 20.02 13.96
N VAL A 59 12.70 18.82 14.05
CA VAL A 59 13.04 17.68 13.18
C VAL A 59 12.05 17.59 12.02
N LYS A 60 12.57 17.45 10.80
CA LYS A 60 11.76 17.08 9.65
C LYS A 60 11.52 15.57 9.71
N PRO A 61 10.28 15.10 9.94
CA PRO A 61 10.01 13.67 9.91
C PRO A 61 10.33 13.12 8.52
N VAL A 62 10.82 11.87 8.47
CA VAL A 62 10.95 11.16 7.20
C VAL A 62 9.55 10.95 6.65
N THR A 63 9.32 11.44 5.44
CA THR A 63 8.02 11.32 4.79
C THR A 63 7.85 9.89 4.28
N SER A 64 7.11 9.07 5.03
CA SER A 64 6.73 7.75 4.53
C SER A 64 5.77 7.90 3.34
N LYS A 65 6.02 7.16 2.28
CA LYS A 65 5.18 7.14 1.08
C LYS A 65 4.33 5.86 1.08
N PRO A 66 2.99 5.97 0.99
CA PRO A 66 2.15 4.80 0.78
C PRO A 66 2.26 4.34 -0.69
N VAL A 67 2.52 3.06 -0.88
CA VAL A 67 2.49 2.36 -2.16
C VAL A 67 1.22 1.53 -2.20
N MET A 68 0.29 1.93 -3.07
CA MET A 68 -1.02 1.29 -3.22
C MET A 68 -1.04 0.45 -4.50
N CYS A 69 -1.63 -0.73 -4.41
CA CYS A 69 -1.73 -1.68 -5.51
C CYS A 69 -3.07 -2.42 -5.42
N ILE A 70 -3.80 -2.49 -6.53
CA ILE A 70 -4.98 -3.35 -6.66
C ILE A 70 -4.56 -4.63 -7.37
N LYS A 71 -4.92 -5.77 -6.78
CA LYS A 71 -4.83 -7.08 -7.40
C LYS A 71 -6.12 -7.36 -8.15
N PHE A 72 -5.96 -7.85 -9.37
CA PHE A 72 -7.05 -8.25 -10.24
C PHE A 72 -7.00 -9.76 -10.44
N ASP A 73 -8.18 -10.38 -10.51
CA ASP A 73 -8.35 -11.78 -10.85
C ASP A 73 -8.06 -12.02 -12.36
N ALA A 74 -7.99 -13.28 -12.78
CA ALA A 74 -7.82 -13.66 -14.19
C ALA A 74 -8.96 -13.11 -15.07
N ASP A 75 -10.15 -12.94 -14.51
CA ASP A 75 -11.31 -12.31 -15.16
C ASP A 75 -11.22 -10.77 -15.22
N GLY A 76 -10.19 -10.15 -14.63
CA GLY A 76 -10.01 -8.70 -14.60
C GLY A 76 -10.84 -7.98 -13.53
N ASN A 77 -11.51 -8.72 -12.65
CA ASN A 77 -12.24 -8.17 -11.51
C ASN A 77 -11.29 -7.82 -10.37
N ILE A 78 -11.68 -6.88 -9.51
CA ILE A 78 -10.88 -6.50 -8.34
C ILE A 78 -10.88 -7.65 -7.33
N GLU A 79 -9.71 -8.26 -7.13
CA GLU A 79 -9.50 -9.36 -6.19
C GLU A 79 -9.16 -8.83 -4.79
N ARG A 80 -8.18 -7.91 -4.70
CA ARG A 80 -7.73 -7.40 -3.39
C ARG A 80 -7.06 -6.04 -3.47
N PHE A 81 -7.30 -5.23 -2.46
CA PHE A 81 -6.58 -3.98 -2.22
C PHE A 81 -5.36 -4.23 -1.35
N LYS A 82 -4.20 -3.76 -1.80
CA LYS A 82 -2.94 -3.88 -1.06
C LYS A 82 -2.32 -2.51 -0.88
N LEU A 83 -2.01 -2.18 0.37
CA LEU A 83 -1.32 -0.96 0.74
C LEU A 83 -0.01 -1.32 1.41
N ARG A 84 1.07 -0.63 1.05
CA ARG A 84 2.36 -0.74 1.72
C ARG A 84 2.91 0.60 2.12
N ILE A 85 3.39 0.75 3.35
CA ILE A 85 4.03 1.99 3.79
C ILE A 85 5.54 1.82 3.66
N VAL A 86 6.18 2.62 2.80
CA VAL A 86 7.64 2.65 2.67
C VAL A 86 8.19 3.93 3.26
N ALA A 87 9.32 3.83 3.97
CA ALA A 87 10.05 4.94 4.55
C ALA A 87 11.19 5.39 3.65
#